data_AF-A0A8W8MT99-F1
#
_entry.id   AF-A0A8W8MT99-F1
#
_cell.length_a   1.000
_cell.length_b   1.000
_cell.length_c   1.000
_cell.angle_alpha   90.00
_cell.angle_beta   90.00
_cell.angle_gamma   90.00
#
_symmetry.space_group_name_H-M   'P 1'
#
loop_
_entity.id
_entity.type
_entity.pdbx_description
1 polymer ?
#
loop_
_entity_poly.entity_id
_entity_poly.type
_entity_poly.pdbx_seq_one_letter_code
_entity_poly.pdbx_strand_id
1 'polypeptide(L)'
;FYGFQVPDLKKYLQDRGISCSIGKKIDLVRLCELAEELRLEVLTSANDEEEYSVFDARRRTVAVGNDKIILDPVNAVTEWSKDLASVPDFESCDVLVYLMRWCGWTHERLRLYKQDNGYRLHMACHIDDVKAAYHLHQEYIYLRATCMPETRQNAQPYDVWILANKTTGEILSGGCTCVADNGTCKHCVAFIFSLSSFCERHRDRGTEVGTDMQCIWDKPRKKSNPQKISDIDMRVDQTHPQPTSATTDSYNPIVPIQGPMANHERDFYELCRGTGALLLQTLYDESFVSDDDDDDDNVVLPSMSDACKNMLPPYDIFSVTEKLKNIFDKKIITEIEDQTKGQDENQEWYEQRIGRITASHFSSVLHFRFTENEENYISKMIMRKTSKASVPSMAFGKLHEPVARQLYFDNYKKQHKHAEIKLCGLYVDSDYPFLGASPDGVIKCKCCGEGLLEIKCSFLYQNKMPKDACIDDHYHVVLDENENIRLKFDSPWYVQIQGQLGVCQKQWCDFVFYTKKGFIVDRIYFDELVFQRIVEKSQMFFEKYLFRALRKL
;
A
#
# COMPACT_ATOMS: atom_id res chain seq x y z
N PHE A 1 58.17 2.76 12.66
CA PHE A 1 56.73 2.66 12.32
C PHE A 1 55.72 2.87 13.47
N TYR A 2 56.09 2.78 14.76
CA TYR A 2 55.14 2.92 15.89
C TYR A 2 54.37 4.25 15.99
N GLY A 3 54.93 5.36 15.50
CA GLY A 3 54.30 6.68 15.47
C GLY A 3 53.26 6.88 14.36
N PHE A 4 53.17 5.97 13.38
CA PHE A 4 52.29 6.11 12.22
C PHE A 4 50.86 5.70 12.56
N GLN A 5 49.86 6.27 11.88
CA GLN A 5 48.47 5.84 12.03
C GLN A 5 48.24 4.55 11.23
N VAL A 6 47.24 3.76 11.64
CA VAL A 6 46.93 2.47 11.00
C VAL A 6 46.69 2.56 9.48
N PRO A 7 46.03 3.62 8.94
CA PRO A 7 45.87 3.77 7.50
C PRO A 7 47.21 3.91 6.76
N ASP A 8 48.14 4.68 7.31
CA ASP A 8 49.46 4.93 6.70
C ASP A 8 50.31 3.65 6.68
N LEU A 9 50.22 2.85 7.74
CA LEU A 9 50.88 1.54 7.83
C LEU A 9 50.33 0.56 6.79
N LYS A 10 49.00 0.53 6.61
CA LYS A 10 48.37 -0.32 5.60
C LYS A 10 48.74 0.10 4.18
N LYS A 11 48.78 1.41 3.93
CA LYS A 11 49.20 1.96 2.64
C LYS A 11 50.65 1.57 2.31
N TYR A 12 51.58 1.76 3.24
CA TYR A 12 52.99 1.39 3.07
C TYR A 12 53.19 -0.08 2.68
N LEU A 13 52.38 -0.98 3.24
CA LEU A 13 52.41 -2.42 2.96
C LEU A 13 51.70 -2.78 1.65
N GLN A 14 50.56 -2.14 1.34
CA GLN A 14 49.85 -2.32 0.08
C GLN A 14 50.66 -1.86 -1.11
N ASP A 15 51.37 -0.74 -0.98
CA ASP A 15 52.30 -0.21 -1.99
C ASP A 15 53.44 -1.20 -2.31
N ARG A 16 53.63 -2.24 -1.48
CA ARG A 16 54.64 -3.32 -1.63
C ARG A 16 54.00 -4.70 -1.82
N GLY A 17 52.70 -4.74 -2.16
CA GLY A 17 51.97 -5.96 -2.50
C GLY A 17 51.53 -6.81 -1.31
N ILE A 18 51.61 -6.29 -0.09
CA ILE A 18 51.24 -7.03 1.12
C ILE A 18 49.79 -6.70 1.50
N SER A 19 48.92 -7.70 1.41
CA SER A 19 47.50 -7.59 1.80
C SER A 19 47.33 -7.44 3.30
N CYS A 20 46.64 -6.37 3.73
CA CYS A 20 46.52 -5.96 5.13
C CYS A 20 45.09 -6.15 5.70
N SER A 21 44.46 -7.28 5.41
CA SER A 21 43.05 -7.51 5.71
C SER A 21 42.75 -7.64 7.22
N ILE A 22 43.65 -8.16 8.07
CA ILE A 22 43.40 -8.33 9.51
C ILE A 22 44.72 -8.25 10.32
N GLY A 23 44.77 -7.43 11.39
CA GLY A 23 45.91 -7.37 12.32
C GLY A 23 45.81 -6.20 13.32
N LYS A 24 46.30 -6.37 14.56
CA LYS A 24 46.40 -5.25 15.53
C LYS A 24 47.50 -4.29 15.06
N LYS A 25 47.47 -3.02 15.49
CA LYS A 25 48.47 -2.00 15.06
C LYS A 25 49.91 -2.49 15.22
N ILE A 26 50.20 -3.27 16.27
CA ILE A 26 51.53 -3.81 16.54
C ILE A 26 51.99 -4.83 15.49
N ASP A 27 51.07 -5.63 14.95
CA ASP A 27 51.36 -6.62 13.92
C ASP A 27 51.63 -5.94 12.57
N LEU A 28 50.87 -4.88 12.26
CA LEU A 28 51.10 -4.07 11.05
C LEU A 28 52.43 -3.33 11.11
N VAL A 29 52.79 -2.78 12.28
CA VAL A 29 54.10 -2.18 12.49
C VAL A 29 55.22 -3.20 12.26
N ARG A 30 55.07 -4.42 12.80
CA ARG A 30 56.07 -5.48 12.62
C ARG A 30 56.18 -5.92 11.16
N LEU A 31 55.07 -5.98 10.43
CA LEU A 31 55.06 -6.27 8.99
C LEU A 31 55.74 -5.16 8.19
N CYS A 32 55.55 -3.89 8.55
CA CYS A 32 56.27 -2.77 7.93
C CYS A 32 57.78 -2.87 8.14
N GLU A 33 58.22 -3.20 9.37
CA GLU A 33 59.64 -3.42 9.68
C GLU A 33 60.22 -4.57 8.87
N LEU A 34 59.51 -5.70 8.77
CA LEU A 34 59.94 -6.85 7.98
C LEU A 34 59.98 -6.54 6.47
N ALA A 35 59.03 -5.77 5.96
CA ALA A 35 59.01 -5.34 4.56
C ALA A 35 60.19 -4.41 4.23
N GLU A 36 60.61 -3.56 5.18
CA GLU A 36 61.78 -2.70 5.07
C GLU A 36 63.09 -3.50 5.19
N GLU A 37 63.18 -4.45 6.13
CA GLU A 37 64.31 -5.38 6.27
C GLU A 37 64.53 -6.22 5.00
N LEU A 38 63.44 -6.70 4.40
CA LEU A 38 63.46 -7.45 3.13
C LEU A 38 63.64 -6.56 1.89
N ARG A 39 63.70 -5.23 2.06
CA ARG A 39 63.84 -4.23 1.00
C ARG A 39 62.85 -4.44 -0.15
N LEU A 40 61.58 -4.68 0.18
CA LEU A 40 60.55 -4.86 -0.84
C LEU A 40 60.35 -3.56 -1.62
N GLU A 41 60.51 -3.67 -2.94
CA GLU A 41 60.33 -2.56 -3.87
C GLU A 41 58.86 -2.11 -3.90
N VAL A 42 58.65 -0.81 -4.09
CA VAL A 42 57.30 -0.25 -4.24
C VAL A 42 56.75 -0.71 -5.59
N LEU A 43 55.68 -1.49 -5.55
CA LEU A 43 55.04 -2.10 -6.72
C LEU A 43 54.21 -1.11 -7.53
N THR A 44 54.08 0.17 -7.15
CA THR A 44 53.45 1.17 -8.02
C THR A 44 54.37 1.46 -9.20
N SER A 45 54.32 0.59 -10.20
CA SER A 45 55.03 0.74 -11.45
C SER A 45 54.21 1.65 -12.37
N ALA A 46 54.86 2.45 -13.21
CA ALA A 46 54.18 3.26 -14.22
C ALA A 46 53.28 2.43 -15.17
N ASN A 47 53.50 1.11 -15.24
CA ASN A 47 52.66 0.17 -15.96
C ASN A 47 51.25 0.02 -15.35
N ASP A 48 51.07 0.20 -14.03
CA ASP A 48 49.75 0.09 -13.39
C ASP A 48 48.88 1.32 -13.68
N GLU A 49 49.47 2.51 -13.85
CA GLU A 49 48.74 3.71 -14.29
C GLU A 49 48.35 3.62 -15.78
N GLU A 50 49.24 3.09 -16.63
CA GLU A 50 48.91 2.78 -18.03
C GLU A 50 47.85 1.67 -18.13
N GLU A 51 47.93 0.61 -17.34
CA GLU A 51 46.97 -0.50 -17.34
C GLU A 51 45.60 -0.07 -16.77
N TYR A 52 45.59 0.74 -15.70
CA TYR A 52 44.36 1.31 -15.15
C TYR A 52 43.74 2.34 -16.10
N SER A 53 44.53 3.21 -16.73
CA SER A 53 44.00 4.17 -17.72
C SER A 53 43.44 3.48 -18.96
N VAL A 54 44.06 2.38 -19.41
CA VAL A 54 43.52 1.52 -20.49
C VAL A 54 42.25 0.80 -20.05
N PHE A 55 42.21 0.26 -18.83
CA PHE A 55 41.02 -0.38 -18.26
C PHE A 55 39.86 0.62 -18.11
N ASP A 56 40.13 1.81 -17.60
CA ASP A 56 39.16 2.89 -17.46
C ASP A 56 38.65 3.40 -18.81
N ALA A 57 39.54 3.56 -19.79
CA ALA A 57 39.16 3.92 -21.15
C ALA A 57 38.24 2.87 -21.81
N ARG A 58 38.51 1.57 -21.59
CA ARG A 58 37.66 0.47 -22.09
C ARG A 58 36.24 0.54 -21.52
N ARG A 59 36.09 0.81 -20.22
CA ARG A 59 34.76 0.95 -19.59
C ARG A 59 33.96 2.13 -20.14
N ARG A 60 34.64 3.15 -20.67
CA ARG A 60 34.03 4.37 -21.23
C ARG A 60 33.97 4.35 -22.76
N THR A 61 34.31 3.23 -23.37
CA THR A 61 34.23 3.05 -24.82
C THR A 61 32.82 2.65 -25.21
N VAL A 62 32.19 3.43 -26.10
CA VAL A 62 30.82 3.22 -26.57
C VAL A 62 30.78 3.19 -28.09
N ALA A 63 29.77 2.52 -28.67
CA ALA A 63 29.57 2.46 -30.11
C ALA A 63 28.69 3.62 -30.58
N VAL A 64 29.14 4.39 -31.58
CA VAL A 64 28.34 5.45 -32.20
C VAL A 64 28.36 5.19 -33.71
N GLY A 65 27.23 4.74 -34.25
CA GLY A 65 27.16 4.23 -35.62
C GLY A 65 28.08 3.02 -35.84
N ASN A 66 29.04 3.13 -36.75
CA ASN A 66 30.02 2.08 -37.04
C ASN A 66 31.35 2.25 -36.28
N ASP A 67 31.53 3.36 -35.56
CA ASP A 67 32.78 3.70 -34.89
C ASP A 67 32.68 3.54 -33.36
N LYS A 68 33.84 3.38 -32.69
CA LYS A 68 33.92 3.36 -31.23
C LYS A 68 34.57 4.64 -30.74
N ILE A 69 33.89 5.35 -29.84
CA ILE A 69 34.40 6.55 -29.19
C ILE A 69 34.68 6.27 -27.71
N ILE A 70 35.66 6.95 -27.14
CA ILE A 70 35.95 6.93 -25.70
C ILE A 70 35.39 8.22 -25.13
N LEU A 71 34.38 8.12 -24.26
CA LEU A 71 33.78 9.28 -23.58
C LEU A 71 34.75 9.90 -22.59
N ASP A 72 34.52 11.11 -22.10
CA ASP A 72 35.43 11.71 -21.10
C ASP A 72 35.47 10.90 -19.78
N PRO A 73 36.59 10.92 -19.03
CA PRO A 73 36.66 10.33 -17.70
C PRO A 73 35.64 10.97 -16.76
N VAL A 74 35.08 10.19 -15.85
CA VAL A 74 34.04 10.67 -14.90
C VAL A 74 34.54 11.86 -14.06
N ASN A 75 35.84 11.87 -13.71
CA ASN A 75 36.46 12.96 -12.96
C ASN A 75 36.67 14.24 -13.80
N ALA A 76 36.63 14.15 -15.12
CA ALA A 76 36.75 15.30 -16.03
C ALA A 76 35.38 15.97 -16.30
N VAL A 77 34.27 15.30 -15.97
CA VAL A 77 32.92 15.86 -16.14
C VAL A 77 32.67 16.93 -15.08
N THR A 78 32.47 18.16 -15.53
CA THR A 78 32.24 19.34 -14.67
C THR A 78 30.77 19.62 -14.41
N GLU A 79 29.90 19.30 -15.37
CA GLU A 79 28.46 19.58 -15.29
C GLU A 79 27.66 18.37 -14.79
N TRP A 80 27.22 18.46 -13.53
CA TRP A 80 26.39 17.45 -12.89
C TRP A 80 25.06 18.06 -12.46
N SER A 81 23.96 17.55 -13.00
CA SER A 81 22.61 17.92 -12.57
C SER A 81 22.13 17.01 -11.45
N LYS A 82 21.46 17.59 -10.45
CA LYS A 82 20.68 16.85 -9.44
C LYS A 82 19.24 16.61 -9.88
N ASP A 83 18.83 17.23 -10.98
CA ASP A 83 17.52 16.99 -11.57
C ASP A 83 17.56 15.66 -12.31
N LEU A 84 16.74 14.72 -11.86
CA LEU A 84 16.63 13.38 -12.41
C LEU A 84 15.38 13.22 -13.29
N ALA A 85 14.65 14.30 -13.61
CA ALA A 85 13.43 14.22 -14.43
C ALA A 85 13.69 13.70 -15.85
N SER A 86 14.90 13.90 -16.37
CA SER A 86 15.27 13.53 -17.75
C SER A 86 16.19 12.32 -17.82
N VAL A 87 16.36 11.56 -16.73
CA VAL A 87 17.16 10.32 -16.77
C VAL A 87 16.44 9.27 -17.62
N PRO A 88 17.19 8.36 -18.26
CA PRO A 88 16.59 7.25 -18.99
C PRO A 88 15.73 6.38 -18.07
N ASP A 89 14.72 5.73 -18.64
CA ASP A 89 13.93 4.75 -17.92
C ASP A 89 14.76 3.47 -17.74
N PHE A 90 15.14 3.16 -16.50
CA PHE A 90 15.90 1.96 -16.16
C PHE A 90 14.94 0.87 -15.73
N GLU A 91 14.74 -0.13 -16.58
CA GLU A 91 13.85 -1.23 -16.25
C GLU A 91 14.54 -2.27 -15.36
N SER A 92 13.73 -3.03 -14.63
CA SER A 92 14.21 -4.21 -13.92
C SER A 92 14.95 -5.20 -14.87
N CYS A 93 14.55 -5.26 -16.15
CA CYS A 93 15.22 -6.11 -17.14
C CYS A 93 16.65 -5.65 -17.45
N ASP A 94 16.90 -4.33 -17.57
CA ASP A 94 18.23 -3.75 -17.81
C ASP A 94 19.20 -4.09 -16.67
N VAL A 95 18.71 -4.03 -15.44
CA VAL A 95 19.48 -4.41 -14.25
C VAL A 95 19.87 -5.89 -14.32
N LEU A 96 18.92 -6.78 -14.61
CA LEU A 96 19.19 -8.23 -14.68
C LEU A 96 20.16 -8.58 -15.82
N VAL A 97 20.01 -7.95 -16.99
CA VAL A 97 20.93 -8.12 -18.13
C VAL A 97 22.33 -7.67 -17.76
N TYR A 98 22.47 -6.52 -17.10
CA TYR A 98 23.77 -6.05 -16.62
C TYR A 98 24.41 -7.02 -15.60
N LEU A 99 23.62 -7.52 -14.65
CA LEU A 99 24.09 -8.47 -13.64
C LEU A 99 24.54 -9.80 -14.25
N MET A 100 23.82 -10.32 -15.25
CA MET A 100 24.23 -11.53 -15.96
C MET A 100 25.46 -11.32 -16.82
N ARG A 101 25.43 -10.29 -17.68
CA ARG A 101 26.42 -10.06 -18.73
C ARG A 101 27.75 -9.55 -18.19
N TRP A 102 27.70 -8.61 -17.24
CA TRP A 102 28.88 -7.89 -16.77
C TRP A 102 29.29 -8.29 -15.35
N CYS A 103 28.34 -8.64 -14.48
CA CYS A 103 28.65 -9.11 -13.12
C CYS A 103 28.80 -10.64 -13.00
N GLY A 104 28.49 -11.39 -14.06
CA GLY A 104 28.62 -12.85 -14.09
C GLY A 104 27.67 -13.57 -13.12
N TRP A 105 26.49 -13.01 -12.84
CA TRP A 105 25.53 -13.65 -11.95
C TRP A 105 24.90 -14.88 -12.62
N THR A 106 24.92 -16.01 -11.91
CA THR A 106 24.22 -17.23 -12.34
C THR A 106 22.71 -17.06 -12.20
N HIS A 107 21.96 -17.85 -12.97
CA HIS A 107 20.50 -17.90 -12.87
C HIS A 107 20.02 -18.23 -11.45
N GLU A 108 20.73 -19.09 -10.72
CA GLU A 108 20.44 -19.40 -9.31
C GLU A 108 20.64 -18.19 -8.40
N ARG A 109 21.74 -17.44 -8.58
CA ARG A 109 22.00 -16.22 -7.80
C ARG A 109 20.97 -15.13 -8.10
N LEU A 110 20.52 -15.01 -9.34
CA LEU A 110 19.45 -14.08 -9.73
C LEU A 110 18.12 -14.44 -9.08
N ARG A 111 17.73 -15.72 -9.00
CA ARG A 111 16.52 -16.14 -8.26
C ARG A 111 16.56 -15.71 -6.79
N LEU A 112 17.75 -15.67 -6.21
CA LEU A 112 17.98 -15.27 -4.82
C LEU A 112 18.50 -13.83 -4.68
N TYR A 113 18.31 -12.96 -5.68
CA TYR A 113 18.89 -11.60 -5.67
C TYR A 113 18.50 -10.78 -4.43
N LYS A 114 17.32 -11.02 -3.84
CA LYS A 114 16.86 -10.36 -2.61
C LYS A 114 17.78 -10.62 -1.41
N GLN A 115 18.57 -11.69 -1.44
CA GLN A 115 19.53 -12.06 -0.40
C GLN A 115 20.93 -11.45 -0.67
N ASP A 116 21.19 -10.89 -1.86
CA ASP A 116 22.49 -10.34 -2.23
C ASP A 116 22.83 -9.07 -1.44
N ASN A 117 24.11 -8.89 -1.10
CA ASN A 117 24.59 -7.73 -0.36
C ASN A 117 24.30 -6.40 -1.06
N GLY A 118 24.38 -6.35 -2.38
CA GLY A 118 24.07 -5.14 -3.15
C GLY A 118 22.60 -4.78 -3.06
N TYR A 119 21.70 -5.76 -3.18
CA TYR A 119 20.26 -5.54 -3.02
C TYR A 119 19.91 -5.13 -1.59
N ARG A 120 20.53 -5.74 -0.59
CA ARG A 120 20.35 -5.36 0.82
C ARG A 120 20.80 -3.93 1.12
N LEU A 121 21.91 -3.47 0.52
CA LEU A 121 22.36 -2.08 0.63
C LEU A 121 21.38 -1.09 0.00
N HIS A 122 20.79 -1.45 -1.14
CA HIS A 122 19.72 -0.68 -1.78
C HIS A 122 18.48 -0.58 -0.85
N MET A 123 18.00 -1.70 -0.32
CA MET A 123 16.88 -1.74 0.63
C MET A 123 17.15 -0.91 1.89
N ALA A 124 18.37 -1.00 2.43
CA ALA A 124 18.82 -0.24 3.58
C ALA A 124 19.15 1.25 3.28
N CYS A 125 18.88 1.72 2.05
CA CYS A 125 18.99 3.13 1.66
C CYS A 125 20.40 3.72 1.75
N HIS A 126 21.42 2.95 1.36
CA HIS A 126 22.81 3.40 1.40
C HIS A 126 23.23 4.32 0.23
N ILE A 127 22.38 4.51 -0.78
CA ILE A 127 22.66 5.34 -1.96
C ILE A 127 22.10 6.77 -1.76
N ASP A 128 22.94 7.78 -1.97
CA ASP A 128 22.65 9.19 -1.73
C ASP A 128 23.32 10.11 -2.77
N ASP A 129 22.84 11.36 -2.90
CA ASP A 129 23.40 12.42 -3.75
C ASP A 129 23.59 12.03 -5.23
N VAL A 130 22.56 11.41 -5.81
CA VAL A 130 22.58 11.00 -7.22
C VAL A 130 22.55 12.18 -8.16
N LYS A 131 23.38 12.12 -9.20
CA LYS A 131 23.54 13.17 -10.22
C LYS A 131 23.67 12.57 -11.60
N ALA A 132 23.21 13.33 -12.60
CA ALA A 132 23.23 12.97 -14.01
C ALA A 132 24.03 13.99 -14.83
N ALA A 133 24.83 13.50 -15.78
CA ALA A 133 25.62 14.33 -16.70
C ALA A 133 24.95 14.40 -18.09
N TYR A 134 23.95 15.27 -18.24
CA TYR A 134 23.14 15.35 -19.47
C TYR A 134 23.91 15.83 -20.70
N HIS A 135 24.93 16.69 -20.52
CA HIS A 135 25.68 17.28 -21.63
C HIS A 135 26.92 16.47 -22.05
N LEU A 136 27.10 15.25 -21.53
CA LEU A 136 28.24 14.39 -21.86
C LEU A 136 28.29 13.99 -23.34
N HIS A 137 27.19 13.43 -23.86
CA HIS A 137 27.07 12.95 -25.23
C HIS A 137 25.59 12.94 -25.66
N GLN A 138 25.30 12.87 -26.96
CA GLN A 138 23.91 12.84 -27.45
C GLN A 138 23.16 11.56 -27.05
N GLU A 139 23.81 10.39 -27.16
CA GLU A 139 23.21 9.07 -26.93
C GLU A 139 23.54 8.43 -25.57
N TYR A 140 24.54 8.95 -24.83
CA TYR A 140 25.06 8.31 -23.62
C TYR A 140 25.06 9.26 -22.43
N ILE A 141 24.89 8.71 -21.24
CA ILE A 141 24.82 9.46 -19.98
C ILE A 141 25.65 8.80 -18.88
N TYR A 142 26.33 9.62 -18.08
CA TYR A 142 26.85 9.18 -16.78
C TYR A 142 25.87 9.52 -15.67
N LEU A 143 25.69 8.55 -14.79
CA LEU A 143 25.02 8.73 -13.51
C LEU A 143 26.03 8.44 -12.40
N ARG A 144 26.06 9.29 -11.37
CA ARG A 144 26.92 9.09 -10.19
C ARG A 144 26.12 9.17 -8.91
N ALA A 145 26.61 8.53 -7.87
CA ALA A 145 26.04 8.52 -6.53
C ALA A 145 27.12 8.40 -5.47
N THR A 146 26.73 8.63 -4.22
CA THR A 146 27.50 8.25 -3.04
C THR A 146 26.87 7.04 -2.37
N CYS A 147 27.69 6.06 -1.96
CA CYS A 147 27.26 4.88 -1.22
C CYS A 147 27.85 4.89 0.19
N MET A 148 26.99 5.00 1.20
CA MET A 148 27.38 5.03 2.60
C MET A 148 27.94 3.67 3.05
N PRO A 149 29.09 3.59 3.73
CA PRO A 149 29.65 2.32 4.18
C PRO A 149 28.76 1.65 5.24
N GLU A 150 28.50 0.35 5.07
CA GLU A 150 27.62 -0.45 5.92
C GLU A 150 28.04 -0.47 7.39
N THR A 151 29.33 -0.69 7.65
CA THR A 151 29.87 -0.92 9.01
C THR A 151 30.52 0.31 9.64
N ARG A 152 30.81 1.34 8.84
CA ARG A 152 31.52 2.55 9.28
C ARG A 152 30.84 3.78 8.72
N GLN A 153 29.67 4.10 9.26
CA GLN A 153 28.83 5.21 8.79
C GLN A 153 29.50 6.60 8.89
N ASN A 154 30.54 6.73 9.71
CA ASN A 154 31.37 7.95 9.82
C ASN A 154 32.54 8.00 8.83
N ALA A 155 32.80 6.94 8.06
CA ALA A 155 33.85 6.93 7.06
C ALA A 155 33.40 7.64 5.78
N GLN A 156 34.36 8.02 4.92
CA GLN A 156 34.05 8.64 3.65
C GLN A 156 33.18 7.71 2.79
N PRO A 157 32.06 8.22 2.20
CA PRO A 157 31.22 7.45 1.30
C PRO A 157 31.99 7.00 0.05
N TYR A 158 31.59 5.87 -0.51
CA TYR A 158 32.11 5.42 -1.81
C TYR A 158 31.45 6.22 -2.94
N ASP A 159 32.22 6.83 -3.83
CA ASP A 159 31.67 7.39 -5.06
C ASP A 159 31.45 6.24 -6.04
N VAL A 160 30.24 6.15 -6.58
CA VAL A 160 29.80 5.11 -7.51
C VAL A 160 29.32 5.79 -8.78
N TRP A 161 29.60 5.23 -9.94
CA TRP A 161 29.09 5.74 -11.22
C TRP A 161 28.70 4.60 -12.16
N ILE A 162 27.78 4.89 -13.07
CA ILE A 162 27.41 4.01 -14.18
C ILE A 162 27.32 4.80 -15.50
N LEU A 163 27.54 4.10 -16.61
CA LEU A 163 27.36 4.57 -17.97
C LEU A 163 26.16 3.86 -18.58
N ALA A 164 25.23 4.62 -19.14
CA ALA A 164 24.02 4.08 -19.74
C ALA A 164 23.69 4.73 -21.08
N ASN A 165 22.93 4.03 -21.90
CA ASN A 165 22.31 4.56 -23.11
C ASN A 165 21.08 5.41 -22.74
N LYS A 166 20.99 6.62 -23.31
CA LYS A 166 19.92 7.56 -23.02
C LYS A 166 18.56 7.14 -23.53
N THR A 167 18.53 6.42 -24.64
CA THR A 167 17.30 6.04 -25.35
C THR A 167 16.79 4.69 -24.88
N THR A 168 17.69 3.73 -24.65
CA THR A 168 17.29 2.35 -24.33
C THR A 168 17.30 2.03 -22.83
N GLY A 169 17.98 2.82 -22.00
CA GLY A 169 18.17 2.47 -20.58
C GLY A 169 19.25 1.40 -20.33
N GLU A 170 19.85 0.84 -21.40
CA GLU A 170 20.87 -0.21 -21.28
C GLU A 170 22.09 0.30 -20.49
N ILE A 171 22.43 -0.42 -19.43
CA ILE A 171 23.62 -0.16 -18.61
C ILE A 171 24.83 -0.83 -19.26
N LEU A 172 25.84 -0.04 -19.61
CA LEU A 172 27.01 -0.51 -20.34
C LEU A 172 28.20 -0.81 -19.44
N SER A 173 28.41 0.03 -18.42
CA SER A 173 29.54 -0.13 -17.49
C SER A 173 29.33 0.66 -16.19
N GLY A 174 30.24 0.46 -15.23
CA GLY A 174 30.28 1.26 -14.02
C GLY A 174 31.60 1.20 -13.29
N GLY A 175 31.69 1.97 -12.21
CA GLY A 175 32.86 2.03 -11.35
C GLY A 175 32.51 2.51 -9.95
N CYS A 176 33.45 2.30 -9.03
CA CYS A 176 33.29 2.66 -7.64
C CYS A 176 34.66 2.87 -6.97
N THR A 177 34.79 3.85 -6.09
CA THR A 177 36.03 4.08 -5.31
C THR A 177 36.34 3.01 -4.25
N CYS A 178 35.68 1.85 -4.32
CA CYS A 178 36.02 0.68 -3.50
C CYS A 178 37.15 -0.13 -4.14
N VAL A 179 37.71 -1.07 -3.37
CA VAL A 179 38.86 -1.90 -3.81
C VAL A 179 38.59 -2.70 -5.10
N ALA A 180 37.32 -3.01 -5.40
CA ALA A 180 36.97 -3.78 -6.59
C ALA A 180 36.97 -2.96 -7.89
N ASP A 181 36.68 -1.65 -7.83
CA ASP A 181 36.48 -0.69 -8.94
C ASP A 181 36.34 -1.25 -10.38
N ASN A 182 35.40 -2.16 -10.59
CA ASN A 182 35.21 -2.84 -11.87
C ASN A 182 33.74 -2.79 -12.35
N GLY A 183 32.89 -2.03 -11.65
CA GLY A 183 31.47 -1.93 -11.95
C GLY A 183 30.61 -3.09 -11.44
N THR A 184 31.20 -4.14 -10.84
CA THR A 184 30.48 -5.34 -10.37
C THR A 184 30.39 -5.43 -8.84
N CYS A 185 30.88 -4.41 -8.14
CA CYS A 185 30.89 -4.40 -6.68
C CYS A 185 29.47 -4.24 -6.10
N LYS A 186 29.29 -4.60 -4.82
CA LYS A 186 27.99 -4.46 -4.15
C LYS A 186 27.45 -3.03 -4.13
N HIS A 187 28.31 -2.01 -4.22
CA HIS A 187 27.89 -0.60 -4.28
C HIS A 187 27.32 -0.22 -5.66
N CYS A 188 27.93 -0.71 -6.75
CA CYS A 188 27.39 -0.56 -8.11
C CYS A 188 26.05 -1.28 -8.23
N VAL A 189 25.96 -2.50 -7.71
CA VAL A 189 24.71 -3.27 -7.67
C VAL A 189 23.63 -2.54 -6.88
N ALA A 190 23.96 -1.99 -5.71
CA ALA A 190 23.02 -1.18 -4.93
C ALA A 190 22.56 0.08 -5.69
N PHE A 191 23.45 0.70 -6.46
CA PHE A 191 23.13 1.90 -7.24
C PHE A 191 22.17 1.59 -8.40
N ILE A 192 22.42 0.55 -9.20
CA ILE A 192 21.55 0.19 -10.34
C ILE A 192 20.15 -0.24 -9.89
N PHE A 193 20.02 -0.98 -8.78
CA PHE A 193 18.71 -1.29 -8.20
C PHE A 193 18.00 -0.02 -7.69
N SER A 194 18.76 0.94 -7.14
CA SER A 194 18.20 2.22 -6.70
C SER A 194 17.68 3.08 -7.85
N LEU A 195 18.34 3.02 -9.02
CA LEU A 195 17.89 3.70 -10.23
C LEU A 195 16.65 3.05 -10.81
N SER A 196 16.62 1.71 -10.93
CA SER A 196 15.45 0.99 -11.42
C SER A 196 14.21 1.24 -10.54
N SER A 197 14.35 1.13 -9.21
CA SER A 197 13.24 1.48 -8.30
C SER A 197 12.91 2.98 -8.23
N PHE A 198 13.79 3.86 -8.74
CA PHE A 198 13.47 5.29 -8.92
C PHE A 198 12.62 5.49 -10.18
N CYS A 199 13.03 4.89 -11.29
CA CYS A 199 12.30 4.93 -12.55
C CYS A 199 10.92 4.28 -12.43
N GLU A 200 10.81 3.09 -11.83
CA GLU A 200 9.52 2.43 -11.56
C GLU A 200 8.56 3.33 -10.75
N ARG A 201 9.08 4.10 -9.79
CA ARG A 201 8.27 5.03 -8.98
C ARG A 201 7.95 6.34 -9.71
N HIS A 202 8.64 6.66 -10.80
CA HIS A 202 8.54 7.97 -11.46
C HIS A 202 8.14 7.88 -12.94
N ARG A 203 7.87 6.67 -13.43
CA ARG A 203 7.29 6.37 -14.74
C ARG A 203 5.92 7.07 -14.91
N ASP A 204 5.20 7.31 -13.81
CA ASP A 204 3.83 7.86 -13.78
C ASP A 204 3.69 9.26 -13.16
N ARG A 205 4.72 10.11 -13.22
CA ARG A 205 4.62 11.50 -12.69
C ARG A 205 3.61 12.41 -13.42
N GLY A 206 2.92 11.91 -14.45
CA GLY A 206 1.76 12.57 -15.05
C GLY A 206 0.43 12.30 -14.33
N THR A 207 0.36 11.33 -13.41
CA THR A 207 -0.93 10.75 -13.02
C THR A 207 -1.17 10.55 -11.52
N GLU A 208 -0.21 10.84 -10.64
CA GLU A 208 -0.41 10.63 -9.19
C GLU A 208 -0.29 11.90 -8.37
N VAL A 209 -1.46 12.41 -7.96
CA VAL A 209 -1.61 13.41 -6.90
C VAL A 209 -2.38 12.82 -5.72
N GLY A 210 -1.66 12.57 -4.61
CA GLY A 210 -2.19 12.79 -3.27
C GLY A 210 -2.69 11.58 -2.46
N THR A 211 -1.92 11.26 -1.41
CA THR A 211 -2.32 10.81 -0.05
C THR A 211 -2.71 9.36 0.25
N ASP A 212 -2.87 8.46 -0.73
CA ASP A 212 -3.20 7.04 -0.42
C ASP A 212 -2.00 6.09 -0.36
N MET A 213 -0.79 6.58 -0.65
CA MET A 213 0.45 5.88 -0.33
C MET A 213 1.11 6.50 0.90
N GLN A 214 1.66 5.67 1.78
CA GLN A 214 2.56 6.13 2.84
C GLN A 214 3.65 6.98 2.18
N CYS A 215 3.90 8.21 2.66
CA CYS A 215 4.94 9.05 2.07
C CYS A 215 6.29 8.34 2.15
N ILE A 216 6.73 7.77 1.02
CA ILE A 216 8.06 7.17 0.88
C ILE A 216 8.95 8.27 0.32
N TRP A 217 9.95 8.68 1.09
CA TRP A 217 10.94 9.67 0.66
C TRP A 217 11.59 9.24 -0.67
N ASP A 218 11.65 10.13 -1.65
CA ASP A 218 12.30 9.88 -2.93
C ASP A 218 13.73 9.38 -2.71
N LYS A 219 13.96 8.11 -3.08
CA LYS A 219 15.29 7.51 -3.18
C LYS A 219 15.70 7.58 -4.65
N PRO A 220 16.87 8.10 -5.00
CA PRO A 220 17.95 8.59 -4.14
C PRO A 220 17.65 9.94 -3.47
N ARG A 221 18.11 10.11 -2.22
CA ARG A 221 17.88 11.34 -1.43
C ARG A 221 18.97 12.39 -1.69
N LYS A 222 18.64 13.65 -1.42
CA LYS A 222 19.61 14.75 -1.39
C LYS A 222 20.25 14.80 0.00
N LYS A 223 21.58 14.89 0.06
CA LYS A 223 22.31 15.11 1.32
C LYS A 223 21.83 16.40 2.00
N SER A 224 21.26 16.31 3.20
CA SER A 224 20.82 17.46 3.99
C SER A 224 21.93 17.93 4.96
N ASN A 225 22.12 19.25 5.06
CA ASN A 225 23.00 19.86 6.05
C ASN A 225 22.11 20.39 7.20
N PRO A 226 22.44 20.12 8.47
CA PRO A 226 21.64 20.61 9.60
C PRO A 226 21.75 22.14 9.77
N GLN A 227 20.62 22.81 10.05
CA GLN A 227 20.51 24.27 10.25
C GLN A 227 19.64 24.59 11.49
N LYS A 228 19.86 25.75 12.13
CA LYS A 228 19.05 26.20 13.28
C LYS A 228 17.65 26.60 12.82
N ILE A 229 16.63 26.27 13.62
CA ILE A 229 15.21 26.57 13.33
C ILE A 229 14.96 28.06 13.05
N SER A 230 15.64 28.96 13.74
CA SER A 230 15.53 30.41 13.55
C SER A 230 15.91 30.89 12.15
N ASP A 231 16.74 30.11 11.47
CA ASP A 231 17.37 30.49 10.21
C ASP A 231 16.68 29.78 9.03
N ILE A 232 15.61 29.00 9.27
CA ILE A 232 14.87 28.26 8.24
C ILE A 232 13.84 29.20 7.61
N ASP A 233 14.11 29.67 6.38
CA ASP A 233 13.14 30.43 5.58
C ASP A 233 12.13 29.47 4.95
N MET A 234 10.93 29.40 5.54
CA MET A 234 9.84 28.51 5.09
C MET A 234 8.98 29.12 3.98
N ARG A 235 9.36 30.27 3.40
CA ARG A 235 8.60 30.92 2.34
C ARG A 235 8.86 30.25 0.99
N VAL A 236 7.79 30.11 0.20
CA VAL A 236 7.82 29.51 -1.15
C VAL A 236 8.51 30.43 -2.17
N ASP A 237 8.37 31.75 -2.02
CA ASP A 237 9.13 32.76 -2.76
C ASP A 237 10.12 33.46 -1.83
N GLN A 238 11.41 33.25 -2.09
CA GLN A 238 12.53 33.82 -1.33
C GLN A 238 13.14 35.05 -2.02
N THR A 239 12.63 35.45 -3.19
CA THR A 239 13.21 36.52 -4.01
C THR A 239 12.84 37.92 -3.52
N HIS A 240 11.84 38.04 -2.63
CA HIS A 240 11.41 39.31 -2.04
C HIS A 240 11.62 39.38 -0.51
N PRO A 241 11.96 40.56 0.05
CA PRO A 241 12.08 40.76 1.49
C PRO A 241 10.77 40.42 2.21
N GLN A 242 10.84 39.98 3.48
CA GLN A 242 9.65 39.67 4.25
C GLN A 242 8.74 40.91 4.38
N PRO A 243 7.47 40.85 3.93
CA PRO A 243 6.52 41.90 4.22
C PRO A 243 6.13 41.86 5.70
N THR A 244 6.08 43.03 6.33
CA THR A 244 5.60 43.18 7.72
C THR A 244 4.12 42.79 7.79
N SER A 245 3.79 41.91 8.74
CA SER A 245 2.45 41.35 8.89
C SER A 245 1.36 42.40 9.12
N ALA A 246 0.19 42.18 8.53
CA ALA A 246 -1.00 43.03 8.69
C ALA A 246 -1.57 42.97 10.11
N THR A 247 -2.02 44.12 10.63
CA THR A 247 -2.67 44.23 11.95
C THR A 247 -4.18 44.02 11.85
N THR A 248 -4.80 43.73 13.00
CA THR A 248 -6.22 43.37 13.21
C THR A 248 -7.25 44.33 12.60
N ASP A 249 -6.84 45.53 12.21
CA ASP A 249 -7.72 46.58 11.68
C ASP A 249 -7.85 46.55 10.14
N SER A 250 -7.12 45.67 9.45
CA SER A 250 -7.07 45.61 7.98
C SER A 250 -7.75 44.37 7.40
N TYR A 251 -9.04 44.25 7.72
CA TYR A 251 -10.09 44.00 6.72
C TYR A 251 -10.35 42.55 6.22
N ASN A 252 -11.64 42.32 5.98
CA ASN A 252 -12.45 41.10 5.78
C ASN A 252 -13.10 41.20 4.37
N PRO A 253 -14.05 40.37 3.90
CA PRO A 253 -14.35 38.94 4.06
C PRO A 253 -14.32 38.21 2.69
N ILE A 254 -14.34 36.89 2.73
CA ILE A 254 -14.87 35.95 1.72
C ILE A 254 -15.41 36.53 0.38
N VAL A 255 -14.95 35.97 -0.75
CA VAL A 255 -15.85 35.59 -1.86
C VAL A 255 -15.57 34.13 -2.29
N PRO A 256 -16.56 33.23 -2.36
CA PRO A 256 -16.34 31.80 -2.66
C PRO A 256 -16.82 31.44 -4.08
N ILE A 257 -15.98 30.84 -4.92
CA ILE A 257 -16.39 30.17 -6.18
C ILE A 257 -15.42 28.99 -6.39
N GLN A 258 -15.80 27.72 -6.14
CA GLN A 258 -16.76 26.77 -6.76
C GLN A 258 -16.07 25.83 -7.78
N GLY A 259 -16.06 24.54 -7.42
CA GLY A 259 -15.98 23.40 -8.33
C GLY A 259 -14.81 22.43 -8.08
N PRO A 260 -15.06 21.16 -7.70
CA PRO A 260 -14.06 20.10 -7.79
C PRO A 260 -14.07 19.48 -9.20
N MET A 261 -12.89 19.45 -9.83
CA MET A 261 -12.56 18.66 -11.00
C MET A 261 -12.81 17.17 -10.73
N ALA A 262 -13.58 16.49 -11.59
CA ALA A 262 -13.69 15.03 -11.56
C ALA A 262 -13.99 14.47 -12.96
N ASN A 263 -13.30 13.37 -13.29
CA ASN A 263 -13.68 12.30 -14.25
C ASN A 263 -12.92 12.19 -15.59
N HIS A 264 -11.58 12.29 -15.59
CA HIS A 264 -10.78 11.92 -16.78
C HIS A 264 -10.72 10.39 -17.03
N GLU A 265 -10.86 9.56 -15.99
CA GLU A 265 -10.83 8.09 -16.10
C GLU A 265 -12.04 7.53 -16.85
N ARG A 266 -13.19 8.17 -16.68
CA ARG A 266 -14.44 7.78 -17.35
C ARG A 266 -14.38 8.06 -18.86
N ASP A 267 -13.76 9.17 -19.23
CA ASP A 267 -13.61 9.57 -20.63
C ASP A 267 -12.64 8.64 -21.39
N PHE A 268 -11.63 8.10 -20.70
CA PHE A 268 -10.69 7.14 -21.29
C PHE A 268 -11.30 5.75 -21.48
N TYR A 269 -12.13 5.29 -20.54
CA TYR A 269 -12.85 4.02 -20.64
C TYR A 269 -13.87 4.00 -21.79
N GLU A 270 -14.60 5.09 -22.02
CA GLU A 270 -15.56 5.18 -23.13
C GLU A 270 -14.87 5.21 -24.50
N LEU A 271 -13.62 5.67 -24.58
CA LEU A 271 -12.84 5.72 -25.82
C LEU A 271 -12.38 4.34 -26.30
N CYS A 272 -12.13 3.41 -25.36
CA CYS A 272 -11.58 2.08 -25.66
C CYS A 272 -12.66 0.98 -25.81
N ARG A 273 -13.93 1.28 -25.47
CA ARG A 273 -15.01 0.30 -25.52
C ARG A 273 -15.44 0.02 -26.97
N GLY A 274 -15.11 -1.17 -27.48
CA GLY A 274 -15.58 -1.68 -28.77
C GLY A 274 -14.52 -1.75 -29.88
N THR A 275 -13.28 -1.37 -29.60
CA THR A 275 -12.18 -1.37 -30.58
C THR A 275 -11.41 -2.71 -30.67
N GLY A 276 -11.80 -3.71 -29.87
CA GLY A 276 -11.15 -5.03 -29.87
C GLY A 276 -9.71 -5.03 -29.34
N ALA A 277 -9.28 -3.95 -28.66
CA ALA A 277 -7.97 -3.86 -28.05
C ALA A 277 -7.85 -4.86 -26.89
N LEU A 278 -6.93 -5.81 -27.01
CA LEU A 278 -6.68 -6.92 -26.08
C LEU A 278 -6.11 -6.49 -24.70
N LEU A 279 -6.06 -5.18 -24.42
CA LEU A 279 -5.30 -4.60 -23.31
C LEU A 279 -6.06 -4.57 -21.96
N LEU A 280 -7.25 -5.15 -21.89
CA LEU A 280 -8.07 -5.22 -20.67
C LEU A 280 -8.11 -6.62 -20.04
N GLN A 281 -7.33 -7.57 -20.57
CA GLN A 281 -7.27 -8.94 -20.04
C GLN A 281 -6.06 -9.18 -19.11
N THR A 282 -5.16 -8.20 -18.96
CA THR A 282 -3.98 -8.27 -18.07
C THR A 282 -4.10 -7.46 -16.78
N LEU A 283 -5.24 -6.81 -16.53
CA LEU A 283 -5.53 -6.11 -15.26
C LEU A 283 -6.44 -6.91 -14.32
N TYR A 284 -6.80 -8.15 -14.69
CA TYR A 284 -7.33 -9.14 -13.75
C TYR A 284 -6.19 -10.08 -13.38
N ASP A 285 -5.67 -9.90 -12.17
CA ASP A 285 -4.65 -10.74 -11.57
C ASP A 285 -5.31 -12.03 -11.06
N GLU A 286 -5.20 -13.13 -11.81
CA GLU A 286 -5.66 -14.46 -11.39
C GLU A 286 -4.74 -15.11 -10.33
N SER A 287 -3.73 -14.41 -9.79
CA SER A 287 -2.71 -15.00 -8.92
C SER A 287 -2.98 -14.97 -7.40
N PHE A 288 -4.21 -14.70 -6.95
CA PHE A 288 -4.59 -14.75 -5.52
C PHE A 288 -5.33 -16.02 -5.08
N VAL A 289 -5.24 -17.09 -5.87
CA VAL A 289 -5.75 -18.40 -5.43
C VAL A 289 -4.60 -19.17 -4.80
N SER A 290 -4.79 -19.52 -3.53
CA SER A 290 -3.90 -20.38 -2.78
C SER A 290 -3.78 -21.76 -3.43
N ASP A 291 -2.55 -22.13 -3.80
CA ASP A 291 -2.14 -23.51 -4.02
C ASP A 291 -2.26 -24.29 -2.69
N ASP A 292 -3.39 -24.94 -2.45
CA ASP A 292 -3.52 -26.15 -1.62
C ASP A 292 -4.98 -26.63 -1.68
N ASP A 293 -5.36 -27.27 -2.78
CA ASP A 293 -6.17 -28.51 -2.83
C ASP A 293 -6.57 -28.78 -4.30
N ASP A 294 -6.40 -30.03 -4.72
CA ASP A 294 -6.78 -30.55 -6.05
C ASP A 294 -8.27 -30.28 -6.38
N ASP A 295 -8.54 -29.83 -7.61
CA ASP A 295 -9.85 -29.72 -8.31
C ASP A 295 -10.95 -28.78 -7.73
N ASP A 296 -11.03 -27.49 -8.14
CA ASP A 296 -12.27 -26.80 -8.61
C ASP A 296 -12.01 -25.36 -9.15
N ASP A 297 -12.91 -24.84 -10.00
CA ASP A 297 -12.88 -23.54 -10.69
C ASP A 297 -12.45 -22.31 -9.84
N ASN A 298 -11.39 -21.58 -10.22
CA ASN A 298 -11.12 -20.23 -9.67
C ASN A 298 -12.13 -19.21 -10.19
N VAL A 299 -13.17 -18.95 -9.39
CA VAL A 299 -14.23 -17.99 -9.71
C VAL A 299 -13.78 -16.57 -9.36
N VAL A 300 -13.47 -15.77 -10.39
CA VAL A 300 -13.22 -14.32 -10.23
C VAL A 300 -14.52 -13.63 -9.81
N LEU A 301 -14.51 -12.99 -8.64
CA LEU A 301 -15.70 -12.32 -8.09
C LEU A 301 -15.96 -10.96 -8.76
N PRO A 302 -17.16 -10.71 -9.32
CA PRO A 302 -17.47 -9.44 -9.95
C PRO A 302 -17.65 -8.32 -8.92
N SER A 303 -17.03 -7.15 -9.14
CA SER A 303 -17.27 -5.97 -8.31
C SER A 303 -18.61 -5.31 -8.65
N MET A 304 -19.22 -4.60 -7.68
CA MET A 304 -20.44 -3.82 -7.93
C MET A 304 -20.23 -2.69 -8.95
N SER A 305 -19.02 -2.13 -9.04
CA SER A 305 -18.72 -1.09 -10.03
C SER A 305 -18.69 -1.69 -11.43
N ASP A 306 -18.03 -2.81 -11.63
CA ASP A 306 -17.95 -3.50 -12.94
C ASP A 306 -19.33 -3.97 -13.40
N ALA A 307 -20.13 -4.51 -12.47
CA ALA A 307 -21.51 -4.89 -12.73
C ALA A 307 -22.35 -3.69 -13.22
N CYS A 308 -22.14 -2.50 -12.66
CA CYS A 308 -22.91 -1.30 -13.01
C CYS A 308 -22.38 -0.55 -14.25
N LYS A 309 -21.06 -0.52 -14.48
CA LYS A 309 -20.39 0.15 -15.62
C LYS A 309 -20.84 -0.40 -16.97
N ASN A 310 -21.03 -1.72 -17.03
CA ASN A 310 -21.37 -2.42 -18.26
C ASN A 310 -22.83 -2.25 -18.71
N MET A 311 -23.68 -1.67 -17.86
CA MET A 311 -25.09 -1.44 -18.17
C MET A 311 -25.27 -0.14 -19.01
N LEU A 312 -25.62 -0.28 -20.31
CA LEU A 312 -25.89 0.83 -21.25
C LEU A 312 -27.36 1.32 -21.19
N PRO A 313 -27.63 2.63 -21.39
CA PRO A 313 -28.98 3.15 -21.68
C PRO A 313 -29.51 2.69 -23.06
N PRO A 314 -30.83 2.73 -23.35
CA PRO A 314 -31.92 3.36 -22.60
C PRO A 314 -32.61 2.36 -21.66
N TYR A 315 -32.85 2.76 -20.41
CA TYR A 315 -33.56 1.93 -19.45
C TYR A 315 -35.05 2.12 -19.64
N ASP A 316 -35.64 1.23 -20.42
CA ASP A 316 -36.98 0.77 -20.06
C ASP A 316 -36.86 -0.12 -18.81
N ILE A 317 -37.93 -0.14 -18.03
CA ILE A 317 -38.09 -0.58 -16.63
C ILE A 317 -37.74 -2.07 -16.34
N PHE A 318 -36.96 -2.75 -17.19
CA PHE A 318 -36.29 -3.99 -16.78
C PHE A 318 -35.13 -3.64 -15.84
N SER A 319 -35.50 -3.56 -14.56
CA SER A 319 -34.80 -2.99 -13.42
C SER A 319 -33.32 -3.35 -13.38
N VAL A 320 -32.47 -2.36 -13.08
CA VAL A 320 -31.06 -2.56 -12.73
C VAL A 320 -30.89 -3.75 -11.77
N THR A 321 -31.84 -3.93 -10.85
CA THR A 321 -31.92 -5.07 -9.94
C THR A 321 -31.93 -6.43 -10.65
N GLU A 322 -32.71 -6.62 -11.72
CA GLU A 322 -32.76 -7.88 -12.47
C GLU A 322 -31.43 -8.19 -13.18
N LYS A 323 -30.76 -7.15 -13.70
CA LYS A 323 -29.41 -7.34 -14.26
C LYS A 323 -28.40 -7.70 -13.17
N LEU A 324 -28.49 -7.09 -12.00
CA LEU A 324 -27.65 -7.43 -10.86
C LEU A 324 -27.91 -8.86 -10.37
N LYS A 325 -29.17 -9.32 -10.31
CA LYS A 325 -29.51 -10.72 -9.97
C LYS A 325 -28.85 -11.72 -10.89
N ASN A 326 -28.80 -11.43 -12.20
CA ASN A 326 -28.16 -12.31 -13.18
C ASN A 326 -26.64 -12.37 -13.03
N ILE A 327 -26.01 -11.29 -12.57
CA ILE A 327 -24.55 -11.23 -12.35
C ILE A 327 -24.19 -11.88 -11.02
N PHE A 328 -24.91 -11.54 -9.97
CA PHE A 328 -24.73 -12.06 -8.62
C PHE A 328 -25.69 -13.23 -8.41
N ASP A 329 -25.46 -14.30 -9.17
CA ASP A 329 -26.24 -15.53 -9.00
C ASP A 329 -25.88 -16.25 -7.68
N LYS A 330 -26.54 -17.37 -7.43
CA LYS A 330 -26.32 -18.13 -6.19
C LYS A 330 -24.89 -18.66 -6.04
N LYS A 331 -24.19 -18.99 -7.14
CA LYS A 331 -22.80 -19.46 -7.11
C LYS A 331 -21.91 -18.31 -6.65
N ILE A 332 -22.02 -17.16 -7.31
CA ILE A 332 -21.25 -15.96 -6.98
C ILE A 332 -21.54 -15.46 -5.56
N ILE A 333 -22.80 -15.44 -5.13
CA ILE A 333 -23.14 -15.00 -3.76
C ILE A 333 -22.52 -15.91 -2.71
N THR A 334 -22.51 -17.22 -2.94
CA THR A 334 -21.90 -18.18 -2.02
C THR A 334 -20.38 -18.00 -1.96
N GLU A 335 -19.77 -17.78 -3.12
CA GLU A 335 -18.33 -17.53 -3.24
C GLU A 335 -17.92 -16.21 -2.58
N ILE A 336 -18.72 -15.15 -2.72
CA ILE A 336 -18.51 -13.88 -1.99
C ILE A 336 -18.50 -14.13 -0.49
N GLU A 337 -19.44 -14.90 0.05
CA GLU A 337 -19.46 -15.20 1.48
C GLU A 337 -18.20 -15.94 1.92
N ASP A 338 -17.75 -16.93 1.14
CA ASP A 338 -16.59 -17.75 1.46
C ASP A 338 -15.28 -16.97 1.41
N GLN A 339 -15.00 -16.29 0.27
CA GLN A 339 -13.78 -15.52 0.06
C GLN A 339 -13.67 -14.29 0.96
N THR A 340 -14.78 -13.81 1.54
CA THR A 340 -14.79 -12.64 2.44
C THR A 340 -14.84 -13.00 3.92
N LYS A 341 -14.68 -14.28 4.28
CA LYS A 341 -14.51 -14.72 5.68
C LYS A 341 -13.30 -14.03 6.34
N GLY A 342 -13.41 -13.75 7.63
CA GLY A 342 -12.43 -12.95 8.37
C GLY A 342 -12.76 -11.44 8.38
N GLN A 343 -13.75 -11.00 7.61
CA GLN A 343 -14.36 -9.67 7.67
C GLN A 343 -13.35 -8.51 7.73
N ASP A 344 -13.10 -7.92 8.90
CA ASP A 344 -12.27 -6.73 9.01
C ASP A 344 -10.77 -6.97 8.81
N GLU A 345 -10.33 -8.24 8.85
CA GLU A 345 -8.98 -8.70 8.51
C GLU A 345 -8.85 -9.08 7.02
N ASN A 346 -9.96 -9.14 6.28
CA ASN A 346 -9.99 -9.57 4.88
C ASN A 346 -10.21 -8.38 3.94
N GLN A 347 -9.28 -8.13 3.02
CA GLN A 347 -9.34 -7.00 2.09
C GLN A 347 -10.49 -7.13 1.06
N GLU A 348 -10.77 -8.34 0.56
CA GLU A 348 -11.87 -8.61 -0.38
C GLU A 348 -13.23 -8.25 0.25
N TRP A 349 -13.37 -8.46 1.56
CA TRP A 349 -14.55 -8.00 2.30
C TRP A 349 -14.73 -6.49 2.25
N TYR A 350 -13.63 -5.71 2.19
CA TYR A 350 -13.73 -4.27 1.98
C TYR A 350 -14.19 -3.94 0.55
N GLU A 351 -13.71 -4.67 -0.44
CA GLU A 351 -13.96 -4.42 -1.86
C GLU A 351 -15.39 -4.79 -2.25
N GLN A 352 -15.87 -5.97 -1.88
CA GLN A 352 -17.23 -6.44 -2.17
C GLN A 352 -18.34 -5.59 -1.54
N ARG A 353 -18.02 -4.84 -0.49
CA ARG A 353 -18.95 -3.91 0.18
C ARG A 353 -19.04 -2.55 -0.51
N ILE A 354 -18.11 -2.19 -1.38
CA ILE A 354 -18.16 -0.92 -2.11
C ILE A 354 -19.40 -0.93 -3.01
N GLY A 355 -20.26 0.09 -2.86
CA GLY A 355 -21.49 0.20 -3.63
C GLY A 355 -22.66 -0.69 -3.17
N ARG A 356 -22.46 -1.55 -2.17
CA ARG A 356 -23.56 -2.29 -1.51
C ARG A 356 -24.02 -1.56 -0.25
N ILE A 357 -25.32 -1.40 -0.11
CA ILE A 357 -25.94 -0.90 1.12
C ILE A 357 -25.88 -2.04 2.13
N THR A 358 -25.01 -1.91 3.12
CA THR A 358 -24.80 -2.95 4.13
C THR A 358 -25.66 -2.73 5.37
N ALA A 359 -25.91 -3.78 6.14
CA ALA A 359 -26.80 -3.75 7.31
C ALA A 359 -26.55 -2.58 8.28
N SER A 360 -25.28 -2.24 8.53
CA SER A 360 -24.89 -1.11 9.39
C SER A 360 -25.31 0.27 8.86
N HIS A 361 -25.70 0.38 7.59
CA HIS A 361 -26.15 1.62 6.95
C HIS A 361 -27.67 1.67 6.70
N PHE A 362 -28.41 0.57 6.92
CA PHE A 362 -29.85 0.54 6.66
C PHE A 362 -30.63 1.57 7.47
N SER A 363 -30.31 1.76 8.75
CA SER A 363 -30.98 2.81 9.55
C SER A 363 -30.75 4.22 8.97
N SER A 364 -29.52 4.52 8.53
CA SER A 364 -29.20 5.81 7.91
C SER A 364 -29.96 6.01 6.59
N VAL A 365 -30.05 4.97 5.75
CA VAL A 365 -30.80 5.01 4.49
C VAL A 365 -32.31 5.12 4.74
N LEU A 366 -32.84 4.39 5.71
CA LEU A 366 -34.26 4.41 6.08
C LEU A 366 -34.72 5.82 6.47
N HIS A 367 -33.89 6.54 7.22
CA HIS A 367 -34.15 7.92 7.67
C HIS A 367 -33.64 8.99 6.69
N PHE A 368 -33.06 8.59 5.55
CA PHE A 368 -32.53 9.52 4.58
C PHE A 368 -33.65 10.31 3.89
N ARG A 369 -33.48 11.64 3.83
CA ARG A 369 -34.36 12.54 3.10
C ARG A 369 -33.81 12.70 1.69
N PHE A 370 -34.56 12.22 0.70
CA PHE A 370 -34.19 12.34 -0.70
C PHE A 370 -34.11 13.81 -1.11
N THR A 371 -32.98 14.17 -1.69
CA THR A 371 -32.73 15.49 -2.28
C THR A 371 -32.28 15.33 -3.73
N GLU A 372 -32.20 16.43 -4.45
CA GLU A 372 -31.63 16.47 -5.81
C GLU A 372 -30.10 16.47 -5.82
N ASN A 373 -29.44 16.68 -4.67
CA ASN A 373 -27.99 16.62 -4.59
C ASN A 373 -27.52 15.16 -4.70
N GLU A 374 -26.79 14.85 -5.78
CA GLU A 374 -26.25 13.52 -6.03
C GLU A 374 -25.16 13.13 -5.03
N GLU A 375 -24.44 14.10 -4.46
CA GLU A 375 -23.40 13.87 -3.45
C GLU A 375 -23.96 13.99 -2.04
N ASN A 376 -24.10 12.86 -1.36
CA ASN A 376 -24.52 12.82 0.04
C ASN A 376 -23.55 12.02 0.91
N TYR A 377 -23.57 12.27 2.22
CA TYR A 377 -22.61 11.65 3.14
C TYR A 377 -22.78 10.12 3.21
N ILE A 378 -24.01 9.60 3.09
CA ILE A 378 -24.28 8.15 3.13
C ILE A 378 -23.71 7.48 1.89
N SER A 379 -23.89 8.06 0.70
CA SER A 379 -23.29 7.52 -0.52
C SER A 379 -21.77 7.57 -0.44
N LYS A 380 -21.16 8.66 0.06
CA LYS A 380 -19.70 8.72 0.28
C LYS A 380 -19.20 7.62 1.24
N MET A 381 -19.95 7.33 2.32
CA MET A 381 -19.62 6.26 3.27
C MET A 381 -19.73 4.85 2.63
N ILE A 382 -20.80 4.58 1.88
CA ILE A 382 -21.02 3.30 1.19
C ILE A 382 -19.99 3.07 0.07
N MET A 383 -19.59 4.14 -0.62
CA MET A 383 -18.54 4.12 -1.64
C MET A 383 -17.13 4.17 -1.03
N ARG A 384 -17.00 4.12 0.31
CA ARG A 384 -15.73 4.19 1.07
C ARG A 384 -14.83 5.39 0.75
N LYS A 385 -15.37 6.52 0.26
CA LYS A 385 -14.62 7.75 -0.06
C LYS A 385 -14.18 8.58 1.16
N THR A 386 -14.27 8.01 2.36
CA THR A 386 -13.90 8.67 3.62
C THR A 386 -13.04 7.73 4.46
N SER A 387 -11.86 8.17 4.87
CA SER A 387 -11.01 7.43 5.80
C SER A 387 -11.69 7.30 7.17
N LYS A 388 -11.77 6.08 7.71
CA LYS A 388 -12.32 5.84 9.04
C LYS A 388 -11.33 6.33 10.09
N ALA A 389 -11.65 7.39 10.82
CA ALA A 389 -10.97 7.70 12.07
C ALA A 389 -11.28 6.59 13.10
N SER A 390 -10.25 5.95 13.64
CA SER A 390 -10.40 4.95 14.71
C SER A 390 -10.82 5.64 16.01
N VAL A 391 -12.13 5.66 16.29
CA VAL A 391 -12.67 6.20 17.55
C VAL A 391 -12.54 5.18 18.68
N PRO A 392 -12.36 5.60 19.95
CA PRO A 392 -12.17 4.69 21.08
C PRO A 392 -13.26 3.62 21.24
N SER A 393 -14.50 3.92 20.88
CA SER A 393 -15.61 2.97 20.91
C SER A 393 -15.45 1.84 19.89
N MET A 394 -14.95 2.13 18.68
CA MET A 394 -14.69 1.12 17.65
C MET A 394 -13.52 0.22 18.02
N ALA A 395 -12.43 0.80 18.54
CA ALA A 395 -11.28 0.04 19.02
C ALA A 395 -11.66 -0.88 20.19
N PHE A 396 -12.51 -0.38 21.11
CA PHE A 396 -13.05 -1.19 22.20
C PHE A 396 -13.89 -2.36 21.70
N GLY A 397 -14.76 -2.11 20.71
CA GLY A 397 -15.58 -3.13 20.05
C GLY A 397 -14.74 -4.26 19.48
N LYS A 398 -13.80 -3.93 18.57
CA LYS A 398 -12.90 -4.90 17.94
C LYS A 398 -12.14 -5.75 18.95
N LEU A 399 -11.63 -5.14 20.03
CA LEU A 399 -10.86 -5.86 21.03
C LEU A 399 -11.69 -6.83 21.88
N HIS A 400 -12.95 -6.51 22.17
CA HIS A 400 -13.76 -7.27 23.13
C HIS A 400 -14.79 -8.19 22.47
N GLU A 401 -15.08 -8.02 21.19
CA GLU A 401 -16.05 -8.84 20.46
C GLU A 401 -15.69 -10.35 20.49
N PRO A 402 -14.43 -10.78 20.26
CA PRO A 402 -14.06 -12.20 20.41
C PRO A 402 -14.28 -12.74 21.83
N VAL A 403 -14.02 -11.91 22.85
CA VAL A 403 -14.22 -12.27 24.26
C VAL A 403 -15.71 -12.43 24.55
N ALA A 404 -16.54 -11.49 24.10
CA ALA A 404 -17.99 -11.53 24.27
C ALA A 404 -18.60 -12.75 23.56
N ARG A 405 -18.15 -13.06 22.34
CA ARG A 405 -18.56 -14.24 21.57
C ARG A 405 -18.27 -15.53 22.32
N GLN A 406 -17.06 -15.67 22.87
CA GLN A 406 -16.65 -16.85 23.63
C GLN A 406 -17.48 -17.02 24.90
N LEU A 407 -17.68 -15.94 25.68
CA LEU A 407 -18.49 -15.97 26.89
C LEU A 407 -19.95 -16.32 26.61
N TYR A 408 -20.52 -15.77 25.54
CA TYR A 408 -21.85 -16.12 25.07
C TYR A 408 -21.92 -17.61 24.70
N PHE A 409 -20.99 -18.11 23.90
CA PHE A 409 -20.98 -19.51 23.46
C PHE A 409 -20.87 -20.49 24.63
N ASP A 410 -20.03 -20.17 25.62
CA ASP A 410 -19.85 -20.99 26.82
C ASP A 410 -21.12 -21.10 27.65
N ASN A 411 -21.98 -20.07 27.63
CA ASN A 411 -23.30 -20.14 28.26
C ASN A 411 -24.31 -20.88 27.36
N TYR A 412 -24.31 -20.58 26.06
CA TYR A 412 -25.23 -21.14 25.08
C TYR A 412 -25.12 -22.68 25.01
N LYS A 413 -23.91 -23.23 24.92
CA LYS A 413 -23.68 -24.69 24.82
C LYS A 413 -24.17 -25.50 26.03
N LYS A 414 -24.41 -24.87 27.19
CA LYS A 414 -24.97 -25.54 28.38
C LYS A 414 -26.43 -25.93 28.19
N GLN A 415 -27.17 -25.13 27.42
CA GLN A 415 -28.60 -25.31 27.19
C GLN A 415 -28.90 -25.89 25.79
N HIS A 416 -27.95 -25.77 24.85
CA HIS A 416 -28.12 -26.17 23.46
C HIS A 416 -27.14 -27.31 23.08
N LYS A 417 -27.68 -28.49 22.78
CA LYS A 417 -26.90 -29.66 22.34
C LYS A 417 -26.37 -29.47 20.90
N HIS A 418 -25.13 -29.91 20.66
CA HIS A 418 -24.43 -29.75 19.38
C HIS A 418 -24.44 -28.29 18.87
N ALA A 419 -24.24 -27.35 19.80
CA ALA A 419 -24.13 -25.94 19.45
C ALA A 419 -22.77 -25.64 18.81
N GLU A 420 -22.79 -24.88 17.74
CA GLU A 420 -21.62 -24.30 17.08
C GLU A 420 -21.89 -22.82 16.77
N ILE A 421 -20.81 -22.02 16.73
CA ILE A 421 -20.83 -20.66 16.19
C ILE A 421 -19.76 -20.61 15.12
N LYS A 422 -20.14 -20.24 13.90
CA LYS A 422 -19.24 -20.05 12.77
C LYS A 422 -19.13 -18.58 12.44
N LEU A 423 -17.91 -18.12 12.16
CA LEU A 423 -17.71 -16.82 11.53
C LEU A 423 -18.15 -16.92 10.06
N CYS A 424 -18.55 -15.79 9.50
CA CYS A 424 -19.03 -15.69 8.13
C CYS A 424 -18.46 -14.44 7.45
N GLY A 425 -18.49 -14.42 6.13
CA GLY A 425 -18.09 -13.26 5.34
C GLY A 425 -19.23 -12.26 5.13
N LEU A 426 -19.35 -11.80 3.88
CA LEU A 426 -20.41 -10.93 3.41
C LEU A 426 -21.51 -11.78 2.77
N TYR A 427 -22.67 -11.83 3.41
CA TYR A 427 -23.91 -12.25 2.76
C TYR A 427 -24.38 -11.16 1.81
N VAL A 428 -24.73 -11.56 0.59
CA VAL A 428 -25.37 -10.73 -0.43
C VAL A 428 -26.79 -11.23 -0.63
N ASP A 429 -27.74 -10.31 -0.71
CA ASP A 429 -29.14 -10.66 -0.94
C ASP A 429 -29.36 -11.17 -2.37
N SER A 430 -30.01 -12.32 -2.52
CA SER A 430 -30.24 -12.94 -3.84
C SER A 430 -31.23 -12.17 -4.70
N ASP A 431 -32.20 -11.49 -4.09
CA ASP A 431 -33.21 -10.72 -4.81
C ASP A 431 -32.79 -9.27 -5.00
N TYR A 432 -31.95 -8.75 -4.11
CA TYR A 432 -31.47 -7.37 -4.15
C TYR A 432 -29.96 -7.34 -3.95
N PRO A 433 -29.13 -7.72 -4.94
CA PRO A 433 -27.69 -7.87 -4.74
C PRO A 433 -26.97 -6.59 -4.28
N PHE A 434 -27.57 -5.41 -4.45
CA PHE A 434 -27.06 -4.18 -3.87
C PHE A 434 -27.21 -4.11 -2.33
N LEU A 435 -27.82 -5.09 -1.68
CA LEU A 435 -27.92 -5.24 -0.23
C LEU A 435 -26.92 -6.29 0.27
N GLY A 436 -26.31 -6.03 1.44
CA GLY A 436 -25.39 -6.99 2.05
C GLY A 436 -25.39 -6.95 3.58
N ALA A 437 -24.91 -8.03 4.19
CA ALA A 437 -24.84 -8.18 5.64
C ALA A 437 -23.63 -9.02 6.06
N SER A 438 -23.00 -8.65 7.17
CA SER A 438 -21.96 -9.46 7.81
C SER A 438 -22.32 -9.54 9.29
N PRO A 439 -23.02 -10.58 9.74
CA PRO A 439 -23.28 -10.81 11.16
C PRO A 439 -22.00 -11.23 11.89
N ASP A 440 -21.96 -11.03 13.21
CA ASP A 440 -20.79 -11.36 14.05
C ASP A 440 -20.62 -12.87 14.27
N GLY A 441 -21.61 -13.66 13.85
CA GLY A 441 -21.54 -15.11 13.76
C GLY A 441 -22.85 -15.76 13.31
N VAL A 442 -22.75 -17.00 12.84
CA VAL A 442 -23.87 -17.89 12.55
C VAL A 442 -23.92 -18.98 13.61
N ILE A 443 -24.99 -19.01 14.37
CA ILE A 443 -25.23 -20.00 15.42
C ILE A 443 -25.97 -21.18 14.79
N LYS A 444 -25.54 -22.40 15.09
CA LYS A 444 -26.27 -23.61 14.73
C LYS A 444 -26.37 -24.53 15.93
N CYS A 445 -27.57 -25.04 16.22
CA CYS A 445 -27.74 -26.10 17.20
C CYS A 445 -28.91 -27.02 16.84
N LYS A 446 -28.93 -28.22 17.41
CA LYS A 446 -29.95 -29.23 17.09
C LYS A 446 -31.38 -28.81 17.47
N CYS A 447 -31.52 -27.95 18.48
CA CYS A 447 -32.84 -27.60 19.04
C CYS A 447 -33.44 -26.32 18.44
N CYS A 448 -32.64 -25.33 18.06
CA CYS A 448 -33.11 -24.04 17.52
C CYS A 448 -32.85 -23.87 16.02
N GLY A 449 -32.14 -24.79 15.38
CA GLY A 449 -31.73 -24.66 13.98
C GLY A 449 -30.58 -23.66 13.82
N GLU A 450 -30.63 -22.88 12.74
CA GLU A 450 -29.64 -21.84 12.42
C GLU A 450 -30.20 -20.44 12.70
N GLY A 451 -29.36 -19.59 13.28
CA GLY A 451 -29.66 -18.18 13.54
C GLY A 451 -28.40 -17.34 13.53
N LEU A 452 -28.55 -16.05 13.73
CA LEU A 452 -27.44 -15.08 13.70
C LEU A 452 -27.02 -14.65 15.10
N LEU A 453 -25.82 -14.10 15.20
CA LEU A 453 -25.28 -13.47 16.38
C LEU A 453 -24.85 -12.04 16.02
N GLU A 454 -25.29 -11.07 16.82
CA GLU A 454 -24.85 -9.67 16.73
C GLU A 454 -24.42 -9.21 18.12
N ILE A 455 -23.18 -8.77 18.26
CA ILE A 455 -22.51 -8.42 19.51
C ILE A 455 -22.24 -6.91 19.51
N LYS A 456 -22.78 -6.20 20.51
CA LYS A 456 -22.44 -4.81 20.77
C LYS A 456 -21.69 -4.68 22.09
N CYS A 457 -20.41 -4.33 22.00
CA CYS A 457 -19.57 -4.04 23.16
C CYS A 457 -19.65 -2.54 23.51
N SER A 458 -20.28 -2.20 24.63
CA SER A 458 -20.47 -0.79 25.01
C SER A 458 -19.24 -0.18 25.67
N PHE A 459 -18.61 0.80 25.02
CA PHE A 459 -17.52 1.58 25.61
C PHE A 459 -17.99 2.50 26.76
N LEU A 460 -19.18 3.10 26.62
CA LEU A 460 -19.75 4.04 27.60
C LEU A 460 -20.11 3.34 28.93
N TYR A 461 -20.66 2.13 28.83
CA TYR A 461 -21.07 1.33 29.99
C TYR A 461 -20.07 0.21 30.33
N GLN A 462 -18.83 0.28 29.82
CA GLN A 462 -17.86 -0.82 29.89
C GLN A 462 -17.60 -1.34 31.31
N ASN A 463 -17.65 -0.48 32.34
CA ASN A 463 -17.38 -0.84 33.74
C ASN A 463 -18.65 -0.98 34.60
N LYS A 464 -19.83 -0.83 33.98
CA LYS A 464 -21.15 -0.90 34.61
C LYS A 464 -21.83 -2.23 34.27
N MET A 465 -22.87 -2.59 35.02
CA MET A 465 -23.69 -3.75 34.66
C MET A 465 -24.50 -3.43 33.40
N PRO A 466 -24.78 -4.42 32.53
CA PRO A 466 -25.61 -4.19 31.33
C PRO A 466 -26.93 -3.47 31.62
N LYS A 467 -27.58 -3.77 32.75
CA LYS A 467 -28.84 -3.13 33.19
C LYS A 467 -28.71 -1.62 33.42
N ASP A 468 -27.53 -1.14 33.78
CA ASP A 468 -27.31 0.29 34.03
C ASP A 468 -27.40 1.11 32.74
N ALA A 469 -27.29 0.46 31.57
CA ALA A 469 -27.52 1.10 30.27
C ALA A 469 -29.00 1.36 29.98
N CYS A 470 -29.93 0.66 30.66
CA CYS A 470 -31.37 0.84 30.49
C CYS A 470 -31.92 2.06 31.24
N ILE A 471 -31.12 2.65 32.13
CA ILE A 471 -31.48 3.88 32.87
C ILE A 471 -31.47 5.10 31.94
N ASP A 472 -30.71 5.04 30.85
CA ASP A 472 -30.65 6.10 29.86
C ASP A 472 -31.70 5.87 28.76
N ASP A 473 -32.78 6.65 28.82
CA ASP A 473 -33.87 6.62 27.85
C ASP A 473 -33.41 6.94 26.41
N HIS A 474 -32.24 7.56 26.22
CA HIS A 474 -31.70 7.86 24.89
C HIS A 474 -30.72 6.79 24.39
N TYR A 475 -30.40 5.79 25.21
CA TYR A 475 -29.55 4.68 24.81
C TYR A 475 -30.34 3.60 24.06
N HIS A 476 -29.65 2.57 23.56
CA HIS A 476 -30.25 1.60 22.63
C HIS A 476 -31.06 0.48 23.28
N VAL A 477 -30.93 0.27 24.60
CA VAL A 477 -31.58 -0.84 25.33
C VAL A 477 -32.53 -0.32 26.40
N VAL A 478 -33.55 -1.12 26.75
CA VAL A 478 -34.59 -0.81 27.72
C VAL A 478 -34.94 -2.05 28.55
N LEU A 479 -35.60 -1.89 29.70
CA LEU A 479 -36.18 -3.01 30.45
C LEU A 479 -37.62 -3.27 29.98
N ASP A 480 -37.98 -4.53 29.76
CA ASP A 480 -39.38 -4.93 29.59
C ASP A 480 -40.12 -5.05 30.94
N GLU A 481 -41.43 -5.33 30.87
CA GLU A 481 -42.29 -5.49 32.06
C GLU A 481 -41.82 -6.60 33.01
N ASN A 482 -41.00 -7.54 32.52
CA ASN A 482 -40.45 -8.65 33.27
C ASN A 482 -38.99 -8.40 33.70
N GLU A 483 -38.52 -7.14 33.66
CA GLU A 483 -37.16 -6.71 33.98
C GLU A 483 -36.05 -7.34 33.09
N ASN A 484 -36.39 -7.81 31.89
CA ASN A 484 -35.39 -8.26 30.93
C ASN A 484 -34.91 -7.09 30.07
N ILE A 485 -33.61 -7.07 29.79
CA ILE A 485 -33.03 -6.07 28.89
C ILE A 485 -33.38 -6.42 27.45
N ARG A 486 -34.04 -5.48 26.76
CA ARG A 486 -34.46 -5.58 25.37
C ARG A 486 -33.82 -4.51 24.50
N LEU A 487 -33.59 -4.84 23.24
CA LEU A 487 -33.20 -3.86 22.23
C LEU A 487 -34.43 -3.02 21.84
N LYS A 488 -34.29 -1.68 21.83
CA LYS A 488 -35.40 -0.82 21.40
C LYS A 488 -35.66 -0.95 19.90
N PHE A 489 -36.94 -0.98 19.51
CA PHE A 489 -37.36 -1.12 18.11
C PHE A 489 -36.96 0.07 17.21
N ASP A 490 -36.85 1.27 17.79
CA ASP A 490 -36.40 2.49 17.10
C ASP A 490 -34.87 2.61 17.04
N SER A 491 -34.15 1.68 17.66
CA SER A 491 -32.69 1.67 17.65
C SER A 491 -32.15 1.38 16.24
N PRO A 492 -31.08 2.07 15.79
CA PRO A 492 -30.37 1.70 14.57
C PRO A 492 -29.84 0.27 14.58
N TRP A 493 -29.53 -0.29 15.75
CA TRP A 493 -29.10 -1.70 15.88
C TRP A 493 -30.23 -2.68 15.58
N TYR A 494 -31.48 -2.33 15.90
CA TYR A 494 -32.63 -3.17 15.57
C TYR A 494 -32.82 -3.25 14.05
N VAL A 495 -32.74 -2.10 13.36
CA VAL A 495 -32.79 -2.04 11.89
C VAL A 495 -31.64 -2.80 11.25
N GLN A 496 -30.42 -2.72 11.83
CA GLN A 496 -29.27 -3.50 11.37
C GLN A 496 -29.55 -5.02 11.46
N ILE A 497 -30.07 -5.50 12.59
CA ILE A 497 -30.37 -6.92 12.81
C ILE A 497 -31.49 -7.40 11.89
N GLN A 498 -32.57 -6.63 11.73
CA GLN A 498 -33.64 -6.98 10.77
C GLN A 498 -33.12 -7.07 9.34
N GLY A 499 -32.20 -6.18 8.98
CA GLY A 499 -31.46 -6.26 7.72
C GLY A 499 -30.61 -7.52 7.58
N GLN A 500 -29.85 -7.89 8.60
CA GLN A 500 -29.05 -9.13 8.61
C GLN A 500 -29.95 -10.36 8.46
N LEU A 501 -31.08 -10.41 9.18
CA LEU A 501 -32.03 -11.51 9.11
C LEU A 501 -32.64 -11.70 7.72
N GLY A 502 -33.04 -10.61 7.07
CA GLY A 502 -33.58 -10.65 5.70
C GLY A 502 -32.52 -11.07 4.68
N VAL A 503 -31.36 -10.40 4.67
CA VAL A 503 -30.28 -10.69 3.71
C VAL A 503 -29.73 -12.11 3.87
N CYS A 504 -29.57 -12.59 5.10
CA CYS A 504 -29.05 -13.95 5.37
C CYS A 504 -30.15 -15.02 5.37
N GLN A 505 -31.42 -14.64 5.15
CA GLN A 505 -32.60 -15.50 5.19
C GLN A 505 -32.69 -16.35 6.47
N LYS A 506 -32.48 -15.73 7.63
CA LYS A 506 -32.58 -16.37 8.95
C LYS A 506 -33.78 -15.84 9.73
N GLN A 507 -34.34 -16.69 10.59
CA GLN A 507 -35.58 -16.38 11.32
C GLN A 507 -35.34 -15.66 12.64
N TRP A 508 -34.13 -15.75 13.21
CA TRP A 508 -33.79 -15.14 14.48
C TRP A 508 -32.30 -14.81 14.61
N CYS A 509 -32.02 -13.79 15.42
CA CYS A 509 -30.69 -13.33 15.79
C CYS A 509 -30.63 -13.17 17.31
N ASP A 510 -29.59 -13.70 17.94
CA ASP A 510 -29.28 -13.39 19.33
C ASP A 510 -28.46 -12.09 19.37
N PHE A 511 -29.05 -11.03 19.91
CA PHE A 511 -28.38 -9.77 20.19
C PHE A 511 -27.67 -9.87 21.54
N VAL A 512 -26.35 -9.75 21.54
CA VAL A 512 -25.52 -9.77 22.75
C VAL A 512 -25.06 -8.36 23.07
N PHE A 513 -25.52 -7.83 24.19
CA PHE A 513 -25.02 -6.56 24.72
C PHE A 513 -23.98 -6.83 25.82
N TYR A 514 -22.73 -6.47 25.54
CA TYR A 514 -21.58 -6.80 26.39
C TYR A 514 -20.99 -5.57 27.10
N THR A 515 -20.66 -5.76 28.38
CA THR A 515 -19.77 -4.89 29.18
C THR A 515 -18.73 -5.75 29.90
N LYS A 516 -17.70 -5.14 30.51
CA LYS A 516 -16.70 -5.90 31.31
C LYS A 516 -17.29 -6.52 32.58
N LYS A 517 -18.53 -6.18 32.95
CA LYS A 517 -19.23 -6.76 34.10
C LYS A 517 -20.15 -7.93 33.72
N GLY A 518 -20.35 -8.20 32.44
CA GLY A 518 -21.18 -9.30 31.95
C GLY A 518 -21.85 -8.97 30.61
N PHE A 519 -22.73 -9.86 30.16
CA PHE A 519 -23.52 -9.66 28.96
C PHE A 519 -24.97 -10.06 29.18
N ILE A 520 -25.84 -9.55 28.31
CA ILE A 520 -27.22 -10.02 28.16
C ILE A 520 -27.46 -10.49 26.75
N VAL A 521 -28.51 -11.28 26.57
CA VAL A 521 -28.95 -11.78 25.28
C VAL A 521 -30.42 -11.42 25.09
N ASP A 522 -30.72 -10.79 23.96
CA ASP A 522 -32.10 -10.59 23.51
C ASP A 522 -32.29 -11.29 22.16
N ARG A 523 -33.28 -12.18 22.06
CA ARG A 523 -33.54 -12.90 20.80
C ARG A 523 -34.53 -12.10 19.96
N ILE A 524 -34.06 -11.67 18.80
CA ILE A 524 -34.82 -10.87 17.85
C ILE A 524 -35.26 -11.77 16.70
N TYR A 525 -36.54 -11.73 16.36
CA TYR A 525 -37.13 -12.49 15.26
C TYR A 525 -37.27 -11.62 14.02
N PHE A 526 -37.24 -12.26 12.86
CA PHE A 526 -37.41 -11.59 11.57
C PHE A 526 -38.78 -10.92 11.47
N ASP A 527 -38.78 -9.64 11.09
CA ASP A 527 -39.96 -8.83 10.82
C ASP A 527 -39.96 -8.44 9.34
N GLU A 528 -40.83 -9.11 8.59
CA GLU A 528 -40.97 -8.95 7.14
C GLU A 528 -41.34 -7.52 6.75
N LEU A 529 -42.18 -6.83 7.55
CA LEU A 529 -42.61 -5.46 7.25
C LEU A 529 -41.46 -4.46 7.42
N VAL A 530 -40.63 -4.66 8.45
CA VAL A 530 -39.42 -3.84 8.65
C VAL A 530 -38.44 -4.09 7.53
N PHE A 531 -38.20 -5.35 7.15
CA PHE A 531 -37.29 -5.68 6.07
C PHE A 531 -37.77 -5.15 4.72
N GLN A 532 -39.06 -5.27 4.40
CA GLN A 532 -39.65 -4.71 3.19
C GLN A 532 -39.41 -3.19 3.09
N ARG A 533 -39.60 -2.46 4.20
CA ARG A 533 -39.31 -1.01 4.24
C ARG A 533 -37.83 -0.69 4.03
N ILE A 534 -36.93 -1.53 4.55
CA ILE A 534 -35.48 -1.42 4.30
C ILE A 534 -35.21 -1.60 2.81
N VAL A 535 -35.76 -2.65 2.19
CA VAL A 535 -35.59 -2.96 0.77
C VAL A 535 -36.10 -1.82 -0.11
N GLU A 536 -37.35 -1.39 0.06
CA GLU A 536 -37.98 -0.33 -0.75
C GLU A 536 -37.16 0.97 -0.70
N LYS A 537 -36.80 1.42 0.51
CA LYS A 537 -36.03 2.65 0.67
C LYS A 537 -34.61 2.51 0.12
N SER A 538 -33.99 1.36 0.32
CA SER A 538 -32.64 1.07 -0.16
C SER A 538 -32.59 0.96 -1.68
N GLN A 539 -33.60 0.39 -2.32
CA GLN A 539 -33.72 0.34 -3.77
C GLN A 539 -33.80 1.76 -4.34
N MET A 540 -34.69 2.60 -3.82
CA MET A 540 -34.79 4.01 -4.24
C MET A 540 -33.47 4.77 -4.04
N PHE A 541 -32.78 4.52 -2.93
CA PHE A 541 -31.48 5.14 -2.64
C PHE A 541 -30.39 4.65 -3.59
N PHE A 542 -30.36 3.36 -3.86
CA PHE A 542 -29.41 2.74 -4.77
C PHE A 542 -29.59 3.30 -6.19
N GLU A 543 -30.80 3.26 -6.73
CA GLU A 543 -31.10 3.73 -8.08
C GLU A 543 -30.82 5.24 -8.25
N LYS A 544 -31.19 6.06 -7.25
CA LYS A 544 -31.01 7.53 -7.33
C LYS A 544 -29.56 7.96 -7.14
N TYR A 545 -28.83 7.36 -6.20
CA TYR A 545 -27.50 7.85 -5.80
C TYR A 545 -26.36 6.89 -6.12
N LEU A 546 -26.44 5.63 -5.67
CA LEU A 546 -25.31 4.69 -5.76
C LEU A 546 -25.07 4.20 -7.18
N PHE A 547 -26.12 3.82 -7.91
CA PHE A 547 -26.02 3.36 -9.29
C PHE A 547 -25.36 4.41 -10.19
N ARG A 548 -25.71 5.68 -10.03
CA ARG A 548 -25.08 6.80 -10.75
C ARG A 548 -23.62 6.99 -10.34
N ALA A 549 -23.31 6.87 -9.05
CA ALA A 549 -21.96 7.01 -8.52
C ALA A 549 -21.03 5.85 -8.96
N LEU A 550 -21.52 4.61 -8.96
CA LEU A 550 -20.79 3.41 -9.35
C LEU A 550 -20.37 3.40 -10.83
N ARG A 551 -21.12 4.13 -11.68
CA ARG A 551 -20.77 4.35 -13.09
C ARG A 551 -19.74 5.45 -13.30
N LYS A 552 -19.41 6.24 -12.26
CA LYS A 552 -18.43 7.34 -12.30
C LYS A 552 -17.06 6.92 -11.76
N LEU A 553 -17.01 5.96 -10.84
CA LEU A 553 -15.83 5.10 -10.65
C LEU A 553 -15.56 4.34 -11.93
#